data_AF-Q4THD7-F1
#
_entry.id   AF-Q4THD7-F1
#
_cell.length_a   1.000
_cell.length_b   1.000
_cell.length_c   1.000
_cell.angle_alpha   90.00
_cell.angle_beta   90.00
_cell.angle_gamma   90.00
#
_symmetry.space_group_name_H-M   'P 1'
#
loop_
_entity.id
_entity.type
_entity.pdbx_description
1 polymer ?
#
loop_
_entity_poly.entity_id
_entity_poly.type
_entity_poly.pdbx_seq_one_letter_code
_entity_poly.pdbx_strand_id
1 'polypeptide(L)'
;SYWDTAYDGDVMDNRVGLNLLYAQVGDPGRSALSSAQCRSHLPLSDRACVMKMIFSLPHQTVSDIERGWILVNKDQHRQLKSLQEKGSKKEFIHLGQTLKYYGYIKFDPCVTDFPEKGCQVIVSAGNNELNFHVKLPNEQMKEGSFKVTRMRCWRVTSSVS
;
A
#
# COMPACT_ATOMS: atom_id res chain seq x y z
N SER A 1 1.70 -8.80 13.05
CA SER A 1 0.56 -7.93 12.68
C SER A 1 0.27 -8.09 11.20
N TYR A 2 -0.94 -7.85 10.72
CA TYR A 2 -1.27 -8.00 9.29
C TYR A 2 -0.38 -7.14 8.35
N TRP A 3 0.17 -6.05 8.87
CA TRP A 3 1.11 -5.13 8.20
C TRP A 3 2.59 -5.48 8.39
N ASP A 4 2.87 -6.67 8.93
CA ASP A 4 4.23 -7.10 9.24
C ASP A 4 4.83 -7.81 8.03
N THR A 5 5.88 -7.22 7.45
CA THR A 5 6.61 -7.75 6.29
C THR A 5 7.19 -9.14 6.54
N ALA A 6 7.27 -9.60 7.79
CA ALA A 6 7.64 -10.97 8.13
C ALA A 6 6.66 -12.02 7.55
N TYR A 7 5.36 -11.70 7.43
CA TYR A 7 4.39 -12.60 6.80
C TYR A 7 4.63 -12.78 5.31
N ASP A 8 5.20 -11.78 4.63
CA ASP A 8 5.53 -11.89 3.21
C ASP A 8 6.64 -12.94 2.97
N GLY A 9 7.56 -13.14 3.93
CA GLY A 9 8.66 -14.11 3.82
C GLY A 9 8.17 -15.55 3.66
N ASP A 10 7.30 -15.98 4.58
CA ASP A 10 6.72 -17.33 4.57
C ASP A 10 5.82 -17.57 3.33
N VAL A 11 5.12 -16.52 2.89
CA VAL A 11 4.27 -16.56 1.68
C VAL A 11 5.11 -16.57 0.39
N MET A 12 6.25 -15.88 0.37
CA MET A 12 7.19 -15.83 -0.76
C MET A 12 7.93 -17.17 -0.98
N ASP A 13 8.12 -17.98 0.06
CA ASP A 13 8.77 -19.29 -0.05
C ASP A 13 7.83 -20.38 -0.61
N ASN A 14 6.50 -20.12 -0.60
CA ASN A 14 5.54 -20.96 -1.28
C ASN A 14 5.36 -20.50 -2.73
N ARG A 15 5.63 -21.38 -3.72
CA ARG A 15 5.44 -21.07 -5.16
C ARG A 15 4.02 -20.60 -5.49
N VAL A 16 2.99 -21.10 -4.81
CA VAL A 16 1.61 -20.63 -4.95
C VAL A 16 1.47 -19.25 -4.30
N GLY A 17 1.96 -19.08 -3.07
CA GLY A 17 1.94 -17.81 -2.35
C GLY A 17 2.63 -16.67 -3.12
N LEU A 18 3.85 -16.90 -3.63
CA LEU A 18 4.59 -15.97 -4.47
C LEU A 18 3.85 -15.62 -5.77
N ASN A 19 3.17 -16.59 -6.37
CA ASN A 19 2.35 -16.31 -7.55
C ASN A 19 1.09 -15.55 -7.20
N LEU A 20 0.46 -15.77 -6.04
CA LEU A 20 -0.72 -15.00 -5.60
C LEU A 20 -0.33 -13.56 -5.23
N LEU A 21 0.83 -13.36 -4.59
CA LEU A 21 1.42 -12.03 -4.39
C LEU A 21 1.64 -11.33 -5.74
N TYR A 22 2.04 -12.05 -6.78
CA TYR A 22 2.44 -11.48 -8.07
C TYR A 22 1.41 -11.55 -9.22
N ALA A 23 0.27 -12.23 -9.05
CA ALA A 23 -0.65 -12.56 -10.14
C ALA A 23 -1.50 -11.36 -10.58
N GLN A 24 -0.87 -10.38 -11.24
CA GLN A 24 -1.51 -9.41 -12.14
C GLN A 24 -0.65 -9.04 -13.37
N VAL A 25 0.51 -9.69 -13.59
CA VAL A 25 1.42 -9.34 -14.69
C VAL A 25 1.14 -10.15 -15.97
N GLY A 26 -0.12 -10.29 -16.42
CA GLY A 26 -0.30 -10.97 -17.71
C GLY A 26 -1.66 -11.08 -18.37
N ASP A 27 -2.79 -10.92 -17.69
CA ASP A 27 -4.09 -10.99 -18.37
C ASP A 27 -5.23 -10.42 -17.49
N PRO A 28 -5.89 -9.31 -17.89
CA PRO A 28 -7.08 -8.80 -17.21
C PRO A 28 -8.22 -9.84 -17.13
N GLY A 29 -8.29 -10.78 -18.08
CA GLY A 29 -9.41 -11.72 -18.25
C GLY A 29 -9.44 -12.91 -17.29
N ARG A 30 -8.31 -13.27 -16.66
CA ARG A 30 -8.19 -14.47 -15.81
C ARG A 30 -8.38 -14.19 -14.30
N SER A 31 -8.42 -12.92 -13.93
CA SER A 31 -8.54 -12.42 -12.55
C SER A 31 -9.88 -12.79 -11.88
N ALA A 32 -10.95 -12.95 -12.66
CA ALA A 32 -12.28 -13.20 -12.13
C ALA A 32 -12.47 -14.62 -11.55
N LEU A 33 -11.87 -15.65 -12.15
CA LEU A 33 -12.15 -17.05 -11.83
C LEU A 33 -11.45 -17.53 -10.54
N SER A 34 -10.21 -17.09 -10.28
CA SER A 34 -9.49 -17.40 -9.02
C SER A 34 -10.15 -16.75 -7.80
N SER A 35 -10.73 -15.55 -8.00
CA SER A 35 -11.42 -14.81 -6.94
C SER A 35 -12.68 -15.51 -6.42
N ALA A 36 -13.29 -16.43 -7.17
CA ALA A 36 -14.50 -17.14 -6.76
C ALA A 36 -14.20 -18.30 -5.80
N GLN A 37 -13.05 -18.96 -5.94
CA GLN A 37 -12.70 -20.15 -5.13
C GLN A 37 -12.31 -19.78 -3.69
N CYS A 38 -11.62 -18.64 -3.49
CA CYS A 38 -11.24 -18.16 -2.15
C CYS A 38 -12.41 -17.53 -1.37
N ARG A 39 -13.56 -17.30 -2.03
CA ARG A 39 -14.78 -16.72 -1.44
C ARG A 39 -15.57 -17.67 -0.54
N SER A 40 -15.14 -18.89 -0.24
CA SER A 40 -15.93 -19.80 0.62
C SER A 40 -15.51 -19.91 2.09
N HIS A 41 -14.31 -19.49 2.53
CA HIS A 41 -13.78 -19.86 3.86
C HIS A 41 -13.30 -18.75 4.83
N LEU A 42 -13.56 -17.45 4.59
CA LEU A 42 -13.18 -16.38 5.53
C LEU A 42 -14.38 -15.46 5.88
N PRO A 43 -14.45 -14.89 7.10
CA PRO A 43 -15.53 -13.99 7.51
C PRO A 43 -15.51 -12.64 6.75
N LEU A 44 -16.70 -12.08 6.52
CA LEU A 44 -16.98 -10.98 5.57
C LEU A 44 -16.35 -9.61 5.92
N SER A 45 -15.97 -9.35 7.17
CA SER A 45 -15.31 -8.09 7.59
C SER A 45 -13.84 -8.00 7.16
N ASP A 46 -13.18 -9.15 6.93
CA ASP A 46 -11.77 -9.22 6.53
C ASP A 46 -11.59 -9.30 5.01
N ARG A 47 -12.65 -9.61 4.27
CA ARG A 47 -12.54 -10.05 2.88
C ARG A 47 -12.27 -8.98 1.85
N ALA A 48 -12.72 -7.75 2.08
CA ALA A 48 -12.48 -6.68 1.12
C ALA A 48 -11.07 -6.10 1.26
N CYS A 49 -10.54 -5.99 2.48
CA CYS A 49 -9.21 -5.45 2.74
C CYS A 49 -8.11 -6.50 2.58
N VAL A 50 -8.29 -7.72 3.13
CA VAL A 50 -7.24 -8.76 3.09
C VAL A 50 -7.05 -9.30 1.67
N MET A 51 -8.14 -9.46 0.92
CA MET A 51 -8.10 -9.91 -0.47
C MET A 51 -7.63 -8.79 -1.43
N LYS A 52 -7.83 -7.50 -1.10
CA LYS A 52 -7.27 -6.36 -1.85
C LYS A 52 -5.83 -5.99 -1.47
N MET A 53 -5.25 -6.56 -0.43
CA MET A 53 -3.87 -6.26 -0.01
C MET A 53 -2.90 -7.39 -0.30
N ILE A 54 -3.30 -8.66 -0.22
CA ILE A 54 -2.37 -9.78 -0.52
C ILE A 54 -2.25 -10.03 -2.03
N PHE A 55 -3.28 -9.75 -2.83
CA PHE A 55 -3.33 -10.12 -4.26
C PHE A 55 -2.91 -9.00 -5.24
N SER A 56 -2.51 -7.83 -4.74
CA SER A 56 -2.31 -6.61 -5.55
C SER A 56 -0.96 -5.93 -5.36
N LEU A 57 -0.15 -6.34 -4.38
CA LEU A 57 1.04 -5.60 -3.93
C LEU A 57 2.01 -5.21 -5.05
N PRO A 58 2.42 -6.07 -6.00
CA PRO A 58 3.36 -5.67 -7.03
C PRO A 58 2.73 -4.83 -8.14
N HIS A 59 1.46 -5.03 -8.49
CA HIS A 59 0.77 -4.13 -9.44
C HIS A 59 0.51 -2.75 -8.82
N GLN A 60 0.05 -2.73 -7.57
CA GLN A 60 -0.06 -1.50 -6.78
C GLN A 60 1.30 -0.84 -6.66
N THR A 61 2.37 -1.57 -6.31
CA THR A 61 3.72 -1.00 -6.20
C THR A 61 4.17 -0.33 -7.50
N VAL A 62 3.96 -0.96 -8.66
CA VAL A 62 4.32 -0.34 -9.95
C VAL A 62 3.49 0.92 -10.21
N SER A 63 2.17 0.83 -10.06
CA SER A 63 1.27 1.98 -10.20
C SER A 63 1.61 3.10 -9.19
N ASP A 64 1.97 2.75 -7.96
CA ASP A 64 2.28 3.67 -6.87
C ASP A 64 3.64 4.33 -7.11
N ILE A 65 4.61 3.63 -7.70
CA ILE A 65 5.86 4.23 -8.19
C ILE A 65 5.57 5.20 -9.34
N GLU A 66 4.76 4.79 -10.34
CA GLU A 66 4.40 5.64 -11.48
C GLU A 66 3.62 6.90 -11.07
N ARG A 67 2.78 6.78 -10.04
CA ARG A 67 2.03 7.91 -9.44
C ARG A 67 2.89 8.76 -8.49
N GLY A 68 4.14 8.36 -8.23
CA GLY A 68 5.03 9.04 -7.29
C GLY A 68 4.62 8.90 -5.82
N TRP A 69 3.79 7.91 -5.49
CA TRP A 69 3.35 7.59 -4.13
C TRP A 69 4.44 6.85 -3.34
N ILE A 70 5.22 6.00 -4.02
CA ILE A 70 6.44 5.40 -3.48
C ILE A 70 7.62 6.23 -3.93
N LEU A 71 8.44 6.66 -2.97
CA LEU A 71 9.61 7.47 -3.28
C LEU A 71 10.76 6.56 -3.70
N VAL A 72 11.13 6.63 -4.98
CA VAL A 72 12.25 5.89 -5.57
C VAL A 72 13.27 6.84 -6.17
N ASN A 73 14.56 6.52 -6.06
CA ASN A 73 15.59 7.19 -6.83
C ASN A 73 15.68 6.61 -8.26
N LYS A 74 16.45 7.27 -9.15
CA LYS A 74 16.56 6.88 -10.56
C LYS A 74 17.12 5.46 -10.76
N ASP A 75 18.03 5.04 -9.90
CA ASP A 75 18.67 3.73 -10.00
C ASP A 75 17.75 2.61 -9.51
N GLN A 76 17.08 2.82 -8.37
CA GLN A 76 16.04 1.94 -7.84
C GLN A 76 14.91 1.75 -8.85
N HIS A 77 14.47 2.84 -9.50
CA HIS A 77 13.46 2.76 -10.55
C HIS A 77 13.92 1.88 -11.72
N ARG A 78 15.18 2.01 -12.15
CA ARG A 78 15.75 1.19 -13.23
C ARG A 78 15.86 -0.29 -12.80
N GLN A 79 16.27 -0.55 -11.57
CA GLN A 79 16.38 -1.90 -11.03
C GLN A 79 15.01 -2.58 -10.93
N LEU A 80 14.00 -1.89 -10.37
CA LEU A 80 12.63 -2.40 -10.28
C LEU A 80 12.06 -2.75 -11.66
N LYS A 81 12.26 -1.86 -12.65
CA LYS A 81 11.84 -2.11 -14.03
C LYS A 81 12.53 -3.34 -14.63
N SER A 82 13.85 -3.47 -14.44
CA SER A 82 14.60 -4.64 -14.93
C SER A 82 14.15 -5.94 -14.28
N LEU A 83 13.88 -5.94 -12.98
CA LEU A 83 13.38 -7.11 -12.24
C LEU A 83 11.97 -7.51 -12.69
N GLN A 84 11.13 -6.53 -13.02
CA GLN A 84 9.80 -6.75 -13.58
C GLN A 84 9.88 -7.40 -14.96
N GLU A 85 10.69 -6.86 -15.88
CA GLU A 85 10.88 -7.40 -17.23
C GLU A 85 11.44 -8.82 -17.23
N LYS A 86 12.32 -9.15 -16.27
CA LYS A 86 12.89 -10.49 -16.09
C LYS A 86 11.96 -11.49 -15.40
N GLY A 87 10.85 -11.03 -14.83
CA GLY A 87 9.97 -11.87 -14.00
C GLY A 87 10.62 -12.34 -12.69
N SER A 88 11.63 -11.62 -12.19
CA SER A 88 12.34 -11.89 -10.93
C SER A 88 11.50 -11.43 -9.73
N LYS A 89 10.42 -12.17 -9.46
CA LYS A 89 9.35 -11.78 -8.52
C LYS A 89 9.84 -11.57 -7.09
N LYS A 90 10.68 -12.49 -6.58
CA LYS A 90 11.16 -12.46 -5.19
C LYS A 90 12.09 -11.28 -4.97
N GLU A 91 13.00 -11.04 -5.90
CA GLU A 91 13.92 -9.91 -5.88
C GLU A 91 13.19 -8.57 -6.04
N PHE A 92 12.14 -8.52 -6.87
CA PHE A 92 11.30 -7.34 -7.01
C PHE A 92 10.63 -6.98 -5.68
N ILE A 93 9.99 -7.95 -5.02
CA ILE A 93 9.32 -7.74 -3.73
C ILE A 93 10.34 -7.32 -2.67
N HIS A 94 11.50 -7.99 -2.63
CA HIS A 94 12.55 -7.66 -1.67
C HIS A 94 13.08 -6.22 -1.86
N LEU A 95 13.33 -5.80 -3.11
CA LEU A 95 13.70 -4.42 -3.40
C LEU A 95 12.57 -3.45 -3.02
N GLY A 96 11.32 -3.80 -3.34
CA GLY A 96 10.12 -3.04 -2.97
C GLY A 96 10.03 -2.77 -1.47
N GLN A 97 10.22 -3.81 -0.64
CA GLN A 97 10.20 -3.70 0.82
C GLN A 97 11.25 -2.73 1.39
N THR A 98 12.31 -2.40 0.64
CA THR A 98 13.30 -1.39 1.05
C THR A 98 12.89 0.06 0.76
N LEU A 99 11.83 0.28 -0.03
CA LEU A 99 11.43 1.61 -0.49
C LEU A 99 10.62 2.36 0.57
N LYS A 100 10.80 3.69 0.65
CA LYS A 100 9.98 4.54 1.53
C LYS A 100 8.54 4.52 1.03
N TYR A 101 7.62 4.22 1.94
CA TYR A 101 6.17 4.07 1.72
C TYR A 101 5.72 2.79 1.01
N TYR A 102 6.58 1.78 0.86
CA TYR A 102 6.13 0.47 0.40
C TYR A 102 5.07 -0.11 1.34
N GLY A 103 3.97 -0.59 0.76
CA GLY A 103 2.82 -1.14 1.50
C GLY A 103 1.96 -0.09 2.22
N TYR A 104 2.20 1.20 2.00
CA TYR A 104 1.33 2.25 2.53
C TYR A 104 0.10 2.41 1.64
N ILE A 105 -1.06 2.58 2.25
CA ILE A 105 -2.27 3.02 1.57
C ILE A 105 -2.30 4.55 1.59
N LYS A 106 -2.26 5.18 0.42
CA LYS A 106 -2.44 6.63 0.28
C LYS A 106 -3.90 6.95 -0.03
N PHE A 107 -4.45 7.90 0.70
CA PHE A 107 -5.82 8.39 0.51
C PHE A 107 -5.84 9.58 -0.46
N ASP A 108 -7.01 9.85 -1.03
CA ASP A 108 -7.21 11.04 -1.86
C ASP A 108 -6.96 12.33 -1.05
N PRO A 109 -6.48 13.40 -1.69
CA PRO A 109 -6.28 14.68 -1.03
C PRO A 109 -7.55 15.15 -0.30
N CYS A 110 -7.40 15.53 0.96
CA CYS A 110 -8.48 15.99 1.82
C CYS A 110 -8.03 17.15 2.70
N VAL A 111 -8.83 17.51 3.70
CA VAL A 111 -8.54 18.62 4.62
C VAL A 111 -8.26 18.12 6.03
N THR A 112 -7.37 18.81 6.72
CA THR A 112 -7.01 18.56 8.12
C THR A 112 -7.06 19.85 8.92
N ASP A 113 -7.22 19.73 10.23
CA ASP A 113 -7.06 20.82 11.19
C ASP A 113 -5.67 20.89 11.83
N PHE A 114 -4.74 20.08 11.32
CA PHE A 114 -3.33 20.04 11.75
C PHE A 114 -2.36 20.48 10.62
N PRO A 115 -1.37 21.35 10.88
CA PRO A 115 -1.12 22.05 12.15
C PRO A 115 -2.10 23.22 12.38
N GLU A 116 -2.81 23.64 11.34
CA GLU A 116 -3.79 24.73 11.35
C GLU A 116 -5.07 24.28 10.64
N LYS A 117 -6.18 24.98 10.88
CA LYS A 117 -7.48 24.62 10.29
C LYS A 117 -7.51 24.80 8.78
N GLY A 118 -8.02 23.79 8.08
CA GLY A 118 -8.28 23.86 6.64
C GLY A 118 -7.06 23.64 5.76
N CYS A 119 -5.97 23.09 6.29
CA CYS A 119 -4.83 22.71 5.47
C CYS A 119 -5.20 21.53 4.55
N GLN A 120 -4.70 21.56 3.31
CA GLN A 120 -4.78 20.40 2.42
C GLN A 120 -3.80 19.34 2.90
N VAL A 121 -4.22 18.08 2.93
CA VAL A 121 -3.40 16.96 3.36
C VAL A 121 -3.59 15.77 2.46
N ILE A 122 -2.51 15.02 2.26
CA ILE A 122 -2.57 13.65 1.76
C ILE A 122 -2.18 12.74 2.92
N VAL A 123 -3.10 11.89 3.35
CA VAL A 123 -2.87 10.93 4.43
C VAL A 123 -2.40 9.61 3.82
N SER A 124 -1.42 8.97 4.44
CA SER A 124 -0.96 7.63 4.10
C SER A 124 -0.92 6.76 5.35
N ALA A 125 -1.39 5.52 5.29
CA ALA A 125 -1.41 4.58 6.40
C ALA A 125 -0.54 3.36 6.08
N GLY A 126 0.41 3.03 6.94
CA GLY A 126 1.30 1.89 6.75
C GLY A 126 2.32 1.81 7.88
N ASN A 127 3.02 0.67 7.99
CA ASN A 127 4.10 0.48 8.98
C ASN A 127 3.73 0.88 10.43
N ASN A 128 2.49 0.61 10.87
CA ASN A 128 1.97 1.00 12.17
C ASN A 128 1.98 2.52 12.45
N GLU A 129 1.90 3.35 11.41
CA GLU A 129 1.79 4.81 11.51
C GLU A 129 0.81 5.39 10.47
N LEU A 130 0.31 6.59 10.78
CA LEU A 130 -0.34 7.47 9.83
C LEU A 130 0.63 8.60 9.49
N ASN A 131 0.88 8.82 8.21
CA ASN A 131 1.75 9.87 7.70
C ASN A 131 0.90 10.93 7.00
N PHE A 132 1.09 12.19 7.38
CA PHE A 132 0.34 13.35 6.91
C PHE A 132 1.27 14.22 6.08
N HIS A 133 1.01 14.33 4.79
CA HIS A 133 1.70 15.26 3.89
C HIS A 133 0.84 16.51 3.77
N VAL A 134 1.09 17.49 4.64
CA VAL A 134 0.29 18.70 4.75
C VAL A 134 0.87 19.79 3.86
N LYS A 135 0.04 20.33 2.96
CA LYS A 135 0.35 21.56 2.21
C LYS A 135 -0.15 22.76 3.01
N LEU A 136 0.78 23.56 3.50
CA LEU A 136 0.48 24.81 4.20
C LEU A 136 0.02 25.91 3.23
N PRO A 137 -0.65 26.97 3.72
CA PRO A 137 -1.08 28.09 2.89
C PRO A 137 0.05 28.82 2.16
N ASN A 138 1.27 28.77 2.70
CA ASN A 138 2.48 29.33 2.09
C ASN A 138 3.13 28.39 1.04
N GLU A 139 2.38 27.39 0.56
CA GLU A 139 2.81 26.34 -0.36
C GLU A 139 3.91 25.40 0.14
N GLN A 140 4.34 25.53 1.39
CA GLN A 140 5.32 24.62 1.96
C GLN A 140 4.66 23.28 2.31
N MET A 141 5.37 22.19 2.02
CA MET A 141 4.98 20.84 2.41
C MET A 141 5.62 20.48 3.75
N LYS A 142 4.81 20.01 4.70
CA LYS A 142 5.27 19.44 5.97
C LYS A 142 4.81 18.00 6.10
N GLU A 143 5.72 17.13 6.53
CA GLU A 143 5.44 15.73 6.82
C GLU A 143 5.25 15.56 8.34
N GLY A 144 4.13 14.96 8.75
CA GLY A 144 3.86 14.57 10.13
C GLY A 144 3.62 13.07 10.24
N SER A 145 4.38 12.36 11.07
CA SER A 145 4.17 10.92 11.33
C SER A 145 3.55 10.70 12.71
N PHE A 146 2.46 9.95 12.74
CA PHE A 146 1.67 9.64 13.92
C PHE A 146 1.65 8.12 14.13
N LYS A 147 2.43 7.64 15.11
CA LYS A 147 2.48 6.22 15.45
C LYS A 147 1.15 5.75 16.02
N VAL A 148 0.62 4.65 15.48
CA VAL A 148 -0.64 4.04 15.95
C VAL A 148 -0.54 3.66 17.43
N THR A 149 0.65 3.23 17.90
CA THR A 149 0.91 2.89 19.31
C THR A 149 0.75 4.07 20.28
N ARG A 150 0.75 5.32 19.79
CA ARG A 150 0.50 6.53 20.60
C ARG A 150 -0.95 7.02 20.50
N MET A 151 -1.76 6.44 19.63
CA MET A 151 -3.17 6.81 19.48
C MET A 151 -4.00 6.07 20.51
N ARG A 152 -4.72 6.81 21.37
CA ARG A 152 -5.57 6.20 22.41
C ARG A 152 -6.89 5.69 21.85
N CYS A 153 -7.51 6.48 20.99
CA CYS A 153 -8.78 6.18 20.34
C CYS A 153 -8.92 7.05 19.08
N TRP A 154 -9.86 6.67 18.22
CA TRP A 154 -10.22 7.38 17.01
C TRP A 154 -11.75 7.40 16.89
N ARG A 155 -12.31 8.38 16.19
CA ARG A 155 -13.75 8.54 15.99
C ARG A 155 -14.02 8.88 14.53
N VAL A 156 -14.99 8.18 13.94
CA VAL A 156 -15.58 8.54 12.65
C VAL A 156 -16.93 9.19 12.93
N THR A 157 -17.15 10.39 12.43
CA THR A 157 -18.43 11.09 12.50
C THR A 157 -18.94 11.34 11.09
N SER A 158 -20.21 11.01 10.84
CA SER A 158 -20.89 11.38 9.61
C SER A 158 -21.87 12.50 9.93
N SER A 159 -21.79 13.61 9.21
CA SER A 159 -22.86 14.59 9.16
C SER A 159 -23.83 14.15 8.09
N VAL A 160 -25.04 13.77 8.48
CA VAL A 160 -26.14 13.63 7.52
C VAL A 160 -26.52 15.06 7.11
N SER A 161 -26.23 15.41 5.86
CA SER A 161 -26.69 16.65 5.23
C SER A 161 -28.18 16.61 4.98
#